data_AF-A0A661R300-F1
#
_entry.id   AF-A0A661R300-F1
#
_cell.length_a   1.000
_cell.length_b   1.000
_cell.length_c   1.000
_cell.angle_alpha   90.00
_cell.angle_beta   90.00
_cell.angle_gamma   90.00
#
_symmetry.space_group_name_H-M   'P 1'
#
loop_
_entity.id
_entity.type
_entity.pdbx_description
1 polymer ?
#
loop_
_entity_poly.entity_id
_entity_poly.type
_entity_poly.pdbx_seq_one_letter_code
_entity_poly.pdbx_strand_id
1 'polypeptide(L)' 'MQRQKVVIMGAAGRDFHNFNVFFRDNPAYQVVAFTATQIPNIESRRYP' A
#
# COMPACT_ATOMS: atom_id res chain seq x y z
N MET A 1 -3.44 4.77 21.17
CA MET A 1 -2.06 4.71 20.62
C MET A 1 -2.06 5.32 19.23
N GLN A 2 -1.00 6.01 18.81
CA GLN A 2 -0.88 6.46 17.41
C GLN A 2 -0.64 5.24 16.49
N ARG A 3 -1.29 5.22 15.32
CA ARG A 3 -1.06 4.18 14.31
C ARG A 3 0.27 4.41 13.62
N GLN A 4 1.01 3.34 13.34
CA GLN A 4 2.25 3.43 12.56
C GLN A 4 1.92 3.69 11.09
N LYS A 5 2.52 4.74 10.52
CA LYS A 5 2.34 5.10 9.11
C LYS A 5 3.25 4.24 8.23
N VAL A 6 2.69 3.66 7.18
CA VAL A 6 3.40 2.71 6.29
C VAL A 6 3.29 3.16 4.84
N VAL A 7 4.36 2.97 4.07
CA VAL A 7 4.37 3.11 2.61
C VAL A 7 4.69 1.75 2.00
N ILE A 8 3.87 1.30 1.04
CA ILE A 8 4.11 0.04 0.32
C ILE A 8 4.90 0.34 -0.96
N MET A 9 6.12 -0.20 -1.05
CA MET A 9 6.97 -0.03 -2.23
C MET A 9 6.85 -1.24 -3.18
N GLY A 10 6.69 -0.99 -4.48
CA GLY A 10 6.50 -2.03 -5.50
C GLY A 10 5.06 -2.13 -6.02
N ALA A 11 4.92 -2.27 -7.35
CA ALA A 11 3.64 -2.16 -8.07
C ALA A 11 2.91 -3.51 -8.21
N ALA A 12 1.58 -3.48 -8.09
CA ALA A 12 0.51 -4.51 -8.24
C ALA A 12 0.84 -5.97 -8.62
N GLY A 13 1.85 -6.55 -7.97
CA GLY A 13 2.12 -7.98 -7.96
C GLY A 13 1.74 -8.63 -6.63
N ARG A 14 2.27 -9.84 -6.41
CA ARG A 14 2.03 -10.62 -5.18
C ARG A 14 2.50 -9.89 -3.92
N ASP A 15 3.61 -9.15 -4.00
CA ASP A 15 4.16 -8.44 -2.83
C ASP A 15 3.21 -7.34 -2.36
N PHE A 16 2.70 -6.52 -3.30
CA PHE A 16 1.66 -5.55 -3.00
C PHE A 16 0.42 -6.21 -2.38
N HIS A 17 -0.03 -7.34 -2.92
CA HIS A 17 -1.17 -8.08 -2.38
C HIS A 17 -0.91 -8.55 -0.93
N ASN A 18 0.23 -9.21 -0.67
CA ASN A 18 0.58 -9.73 0.64
C ASN A 18 0.65 -8.61 1.69
N PHE A 19 1.33 -7.51 1.38
CA PHE A 19 1.44 -6.38 2.28
C PHE A 19 0.09 -5.70 2.49
N ASN A 20 -0.69 -5.50 1.44
CA ASN A 20 -2.01 -4.89 1.55
C ASN A 20 -2.95 -5.74 2.42
N VAL A 21 -2.94 -7.07 2.30
CA VAL A 21 -3.75 -7.96 3.16
C VAL A 21 -3.31 -7.87 4.62
N PHE A 22 -2.01 -7.78 4.91
CA PHE A 22 -1.51 -7.66 6.28
C PHE A 22 -1.83 -6.30 6.92
N PHE A 23 -1.68 -5.19 6.17
CA PHE A 23 -1.77 -3.84 6.74
C PHE A 23 -3.17 -3.23 6.72
N ARG A 24 -4.03 -3.55 5.75
CA ARG A 24 -5.30 -2.82 5.48
C ARG A 24 -6.25 -2.77 6.69
N ASP A 25 -6.47 -3.92 7.33
CA ASP A 25 -7.47 -4.06 8.41
C ASP A 25 -6.81 -4.13 9.81
N ASN A 26 -5.51 -3.84 9.88
CA ASN A 26 -4.78 -3.88 11.14
C ASN A 26 -4.81 -2.50 11.82
N PRO A 27 -5.49 -2.34 12.96
CA PRO A 27 -5.66 -1.03 13.61
C PRO A 27 -4.36 -0.43 14.15
N ALA A 28 -3.28 -1.21 14.23
CA ALA A 28 -1.96 -0.72 14.59
C ALA A 28 -1.29 0.10 13.47
N TYR A 29 -1.74 -0.04 12.22
CA TYR A 29 -1.11 0.55 11.05
C TYR A 29 -2.06 1.47 10.27
N GLN A 30 -1.47 2.38 9.52
CA GLN A 30 -2.16 3.20 8.51
C GLN A 30 -1.24 3.27 7.30
N VAL A 31 -1.67 2.66 6.19
CA VAL A 31 -0.92 2.83 4.95
C VAL A 31 -1.30 4.17 4.32
N VAL A 32 -0.30 4.98 4.01
CA VAL A 32 -0.48 6.38 3.57
C VAL A 32 -0.08 6.62 2.12
N ALA A 33 0.66 5.69 1.52
CA ALA A 33 1.04 5.74 0.12
C ALA A 33 1.46 4.35 -0.38
N PHE A 34 1.48 4.22 -1.69
CA PHE A 34 2.08 3.11 -2.41
C PHE A 34 2.81 3.63 -3.65
N THR A 35 3.79 2.89 -4.13
CA THR A 35 4.48 3.21 -5.38
C THR A 35 4.06 2.24 -6.48
N ALA A 36 3.86 2.76 -7.68
CA ALA A 36 3.28 2.01 -8.78
C ALA A 36 3.93 2.43 -10.12
N THR A 37 5.23 2.15 -10.28
CA THR A 37 6.03 2.67 -11.42
C THR A 37 5.98 1.79 -12.67
N GLN A 38 5.64 0.51 -12.53
CA GLN A 38 5.77 -0.47 -13.63
C GLN A 38 4.45 -0.79 -14.35
N ILE A 39 3.33 -0.20 -13.92
CA ILE A 39 2.01 -0.53 -14.47
C ILE A 39 1.50 0.68 -15.25
N PRO A 40 1.24 0.53 -16.56
CA PRO A 40 0.67 1.61 -17.35
C PRO A 40 -0.68 2.08 -16.79
N ASN A 41 -0.94 3.39 -16.83
CA ASN A 41 -2.22 4.03 -16.52
C ASN A 41 -2.69 3.92 -15.05
N ILE A 42 -1.77 3.81 -14.08
CA ILE A 42 -2.12 3.81 -12.65
C ILE A 42 -1.41 4.88 -11.82
N GLU A 43 -0.65 5.76 -12.46
CA GLU A 43 0.04 6.90 -11.85
C GLU A 43 -0.88 7.83 -11.05
N SER A 44 -2.17 7.86 -11.41
CA SER A 44 -3.20 8.65 -10.74
C SER A 44 -4.01 7.87 -9.69
N ARG A 45 -3.71 6.58 -9.47
CA ARG A 45 -4.42 5.77 -8.48
C ARG A 45 -4.07 6.17 -7.05
N ARG A 46 -5.07 6.11 -6.18
CA ARG A 46 -4.94 6.38 -4.74
C ARG A 46 -5.03 5.09 -3.93
N TYR A 47 -4.39 5.13 -2.77
CA TYR A 47 -4.33 4.05 -1.77
C TYR A 47 -4.72 4.63 -0.41
N PRO A 48 -5.33 3.85 0.48
CA PRO A 48 -6.19 2.71 0.24
C PRO A 48 -7.58 3.19 -0.25
#